data_AF-A0A8T6WSM8-F1
#
_entry.id   AF-A0A8T6WSM8-F1
#
_cell.length_a   1.000
_cell.length_b   1.000
_cell.length_c   1.000
_cell.angle_alpha   90.00
_cell.angle_beta   90.00
_cell.angle_gamma   90.00
#
_symmetry.space_group_name_H-M   'P 1'
#
loop_
_entity.id
_entity.type
_entity.pdbx_description
1 polymer ?
#
loop_
_entity_poly.entity_id
_entity_poly.type
_entity_poly.pdbx_seq_one_letter_code
_entity_poly.pdbx_strand_id
1 'polypeptide(L)' 'MTLGNVGVPGAEGDPFNRPSDVAVTSAGDIYVTDGYGNNRVHKYSSDGEHAFSWGEAG' A
#
# COMPACT_ATOMS: atom_id res chain seq x y z
N MET A 1 6.49 -4.80 12.90
CA MET A 1 5.14 -4.58 12.33
C MET A 1 5.08 -5.27 10.98
N THR A 2 3.91 -5.80 10.61
CA THR A 2 3.64 -6.34 9.27
C THR A 2 2.39 -5.66 8.73
N LEU A 3 2.45 -5.18 7.49
CA LEU A 3 1.28 -4.66 6.77
C LEU A 3 0.85 -5.69 5.73
N GLY A 4 -0.41 -6.10 5.76
CA GLY A 4 -0.93 -7.16 4.89
C GLY A 4 -0.54 -8.57 5.31
N ASN A 5 -0.83 -9.54 4.44
CA ASN A 5 -0.59 -10.96 4.67
C ASN A 5 0.33 -11.53 3.59
N VAL A 6 1.48 -12.09 3.97
CA VAL A 6 2.48 -12.59 3.01
C VAL A 6 1.88 -13.70 2.15
N GLY A 7 1.97 -13.55 0.82
CA GLY A 7 1.47 -14.52 -0.15
C GLY A 7 -0.05 -14.53 -0.35
N VAL A 8 -0.78 -13.65 0.35
CA VAL A 8 -2.23 -13.49 0.20
C VAL A 8 -2.51 -12.11 -0.39
N PRO A 9 -2.87 -12.02 -1.67
CA PRO A 9 -3.27 -10.77 -2.30
C PRO A 9 -4.47 -10.13 -1.60
N GLY A 10 -4.42 -8.80 -1.45
CA GLY A 10 -5.61 -7.98 -1.18
C GLY A 10 -6.63 -8.08 -2.33
N ALA A 11 -7.89 -7.76 -2.03
CA ALA A 11 -8.92 -7.67 -3.06
C ALA A 11 -8.68 -6.49 -4.00
N GLU A 12 -9.40 -6.45 -5.13
CA GLU A 12 -9.37 -5.30 -6.02
C GLU A 12 -9.81 -4.02 -5.29
N GLY A 13 -8.94 -3.01 -5.32
CA GLY A 13 -9.12 -1.75 -4.61
C GLY A 13 -8.63 -1.75 -3.16
N ASP A 14 -8.53 -2.91 -2.51
CA ASP A 14 -7.98 -3.03 -1.16
C ASP A 14 -6.44 -3.08 -1.21
N PRO A 15 -5.72 -2.53 -0.21
CA PRO A 15 -4.27 -2.55 -0.23
C PRO A 15 -3.66 -3.95 -0.34
N PHE A 16 -2.49 -4.02 -0.99
CA PHE A 16 -1.66 -5.22 -1.15
C PHE A 16 -2.22 -6.29 -2.09
N ASN A 17 -2.93 -5.91 -3.15
CA ASN A 17 -3.31 -6.83 -4.21
C ASN A 17 -2.06 -7.36 -4.94
N ARG A 18 -1.25 -6.45 -5.51
CA ARG A 18 0.05 -6.75 -6.11
C ARG A 18 1.03 -5.58 -5.89
N PRO A 19 1.50 -5.40 -4.64
CA PRO A 19 2.42 -4.31 -4.31
C PRO A 19 3.72 -4.44 -5.10
N SER A 20 4.17 -3.32 -5.67
CA SER A 20 5.37 -3.23 -6.50
C SER A 20 6.59 -2.76 -5.71
N ASP A 21 6.42 -1.78 -4.82
CA ASP A 21 7.52 -1.20 -4.06
C ASP A 21 7.03 -0.44 -2.82
N VAL A 22 7.96 -0.15 -1.90
CA VAL A 22 7.73 0.57 -0.65
C VAL A 22 8.79 1.65 -0.42
N ALA A 23 8.34 2.83 0.03
CA ALA A 23 9.21 3.90 0.51
C ALA A 23 8.82 4.33 1.92
N VAL A 24 9.81 4.70 2.74
CA VAL A 24 9.60 5.18 4.11
C VAL A 24 10.24 6.55 4.25
N THR A 25 9.49 7.53 4.76
CA THR A 25 9.97 8.89 4.98
C THR A 25 10.80 8.98 6.27
N SER A 26 11.50 10.11 6.47
CA SER A 26 12.22 10.37 7.74
C SER A 26 11.30 10.48 8.96
N ALA A 27 10.02 10.82 8.76
CA ALA A 27 9.00 10.83 9.82
C ALA A 27 8.39 9.45 10.10
N GLY A 28 8.75 8.42 9.32
CA GLY A 28 8.24 7.07 9.46
C GLY A 28 6.96 6.78 8.66
N ASP A 29 6.37 7.76 7.96
CA ASP A 29 5.26 7.51 7.04
C ASP A 29 5.69 6.53 5.94
N ILE A 30 4.84 5.55 5.65
CA ILE A 30 5.09 4.45 4.71
C ILE A 30 4.20 4.63 3.49
N TYR A 31 4.80 4.51 2.31
CA TYR A 31 4.12 4.58 1.03
C TYR A 31 4.33 3.29 0.28
N VAL A 32 3.23 2.64 -0.11
CA VAL A 32 3.27 1.38 -0.85
C VAL A 32 2.62 1.59 -2.20
N THR A 33 3.36 1.28 -3.26
CA THR A 33 2.82 1.27 -4.62
C THR A 33 2.19 -0.09 -4.89
N ASP A 34 0.96 -0.12 -5.38
CA ASP A 34 0.19 -1.32 -5.71
C ASP A 34 -0.30 -1.24 -7.16
N GLY A 35 0.68 -1.19 -8.06
CA GLY A 35 0.44 -0.86 -9.46
C GLY A 35 -0.08 -2.00 -10.33
N TYR A 36 0.33 -3.25 -10.05
CA TYR A 36 0.07 -4.38 -10.95
C TYR A 36 -1.36 -4.93 -10.88
N GLY A 37 -2.09 -4.63 -9.80
CA GLY A 37 -3.46 -5.11 -9.59
C GLY A 37 -4.46 -4.01 -9.20
N ASN A 38 -3.98 -2.90 -8.63
CA ASN A 38 -4.86 -1.86 -8.09
C ASN A 38 -4.67 -0.48 -8.70
N ASN A 39 -3.58 -0.22 -9.43
CA ASN A 39 -3.25 1.11 -9.96
C ASN A 39 -3.27 2.19 -8.87
N ARG A 40 -2.88 1.82 -7.66
CA ARG A 40 -3.01 2.66 -6.46
C ARG A 40 -1.70 2.84 -5.72
N VAL A 41 -1.65 3.90 -4.92
CA VAL A 41 -0.66 4.10 -3.86
C VAL A 41 -1.39 4.18 -2.53
N HIS A 42 -0.84 3.54 -1.51
CA HIS A 42 -1.37 3.52 -0.15
C HIS A 42 -0.40 4.22 0.79
N LYS A 43 -0.90 5.16 1.60
CA LYS A 43 -0.15 5.79 2.69
C LYS A 43 -0.53 5.14 4.02
N TYR A 44 0.48 4.83 4.83
CA TYR A 44 0.34 4.45 6.23
C TYR A 44 1.16 5.39 7.12
N SER A 45 0.74 5.52 8.38
CA SER A 45 1.54 6.17 9.42
C SER A 45 2.73 5.29 9.84
N SER A 46 3.62 5.84 10.66
CA SER A 46 4.73 5.10 11.29
C SER A 46 4.27 3.91 12.13
N ASP A 47 3.04 3.96 12.64
CA ASP A 47 2.43 2.92 13.48
C ASP A 47 1.65 1.89 12.66
N GLY A 48 1.61 2.06 11.33
CA GLY A 48 0.95 1.14 10.41
C GLY A 48 -0.54 1.38 10.21
N GLU A 49 -1.08 2.48 10.71
CA GLU A 49 -2.47 2.87 10.46
C GLU A 49 -2.61 3.36 9.02
N HIS A 50 -3.60 2.84 8.30
CA HIS A 50 -3.87 3.27 6.92
C HIS A 50 -4.44 4.68 6.93
N ALA A 51 -3.78 5.60 6.23
CA ALA A 51 -4.21 6.99 6.17
C ALA A 51 -5.16 7.23 4.99
N PHE A 52 -4.71 6.89 3.78
CA PHE A 52 -5.51 7.01 2.56
C PHE A 52 -4.88 6.25 1.39
N SER A 53 -5.66 6.08 0.33
CA SER A 53 -5.23 5.52 -0.95
C SER A 53 -5.62 6.46 -2.08
N TRP A 54 -4.84 6.47 -3.16
CA TRP A 54 -5.21 7.22 -4.37
C TRP A 54 -4.70 6.51 -5.63
N GLY A 55 -5.32 6.86 -6.77
CA GLY A 55 -5.04 6.27 -8.07
C GLY A 55 -6.18 5.36 -8.56
N GLU A 56 -6.28 5.26 -9.87
CA GLU A 56 -7.22 4.39 -10.59
C GLU A 56 -6.61 3.99 -11.94
N ALA A 57 -7.19 2.97 -12.57
CA ALA A 57 -6.90 2.67 -13.96
C ALA A 57 -7.38 3.83 -14.84
N GLY A 58 -6.57 4.21 -15.84
CA GLY A 58 -6.89 5.28 -16.78
C GLY A 58 -7.89 4.89 -17.86
#